data_AF-A0A0F9W8G2-F1
#
_entry.id   AF-A0A0F9W8G2-F1
#
_cell.length_a   1.000
_cell.length_b   1.000
_cell.length_c   1.000
_cell.angle_alpha   90.00
_cell.angle_beta   90.00
_cell.angle_gamma   90.00
#
_symmetry.space_group_name_H-M   'P 1'
#
loop_
_entity.id
_entity.type
_entity.pdbx_description
1 polymer ?
#
loop_
_entity_poly.entity_id
_entity_poly.type
_entity_poly.pdbx_seq_one_letter_code
_entity_poly.pdbx_strand_id
1 'polypeptide(L)'
;MRKFQYILPAIGLLMAQAAYSEPNLASYYTFIGREDFYNSSGAPLMDVGAVVQQDRANFHRFGIRHQGDEADPYFQNPEMRAKIPALVRAGGVDRYLKIQLGQGWEGYSQTWLIQICGTPGRITHLRIDPADGDGYSDC
;
A
#
# COMPACT_ATOMS: atom_id res chain seq x y z
N MET A 1 -56.72 -42.52 11.97
CA MET A 1 -56.82 -41.11 11.49
C MET A 1 -55.42 -40.49 11.56
N ARG A 2 -54.81 -40.20 10.40
CA ARG A 2 -53.43 -39.69 10.27
C ARG A 2 -53.36 -38.23 10.73
N LYS A 3 -52.51 -37.91 11.71
CA LYS A 3 -52.16 -36.52 12.05
C LYS A 3 -50.92 -36.14 11.23
N PHE A 4 -51.10 -35.24 10.26
CA PHE A 4 -50.02 -34.65 9.49
C PHE A 4 -49.30 -33.61 10.37
N GLN A 5 -48.01 -33.82 10.60
CA GLN A 5 -47.15 -32.93 11.37
C GLN A 5 -46.41 -32.03 10.38
N TYR A 6 -46.74 -30.74 10.35
CA TYR A 6 -46.11 -29.77 9.46
C TYR A 6 -44.74 -29.36 10.03
N ILE A 7 -43.67 -29.66 9.30
CA ILE A 7 -42.33 -29.14 9.55
C ILE A 7 -42.21 -27.85 8.74
N LEU A 8 -42.17 -26.69 9.41
CA LEU A 8 -41.85 -25.40 8.82
C LEU A 8 -40.34 -25.35 8.53
N PRO A 9 -39.88 -25.13 7.29
CA PRO A 9 -38.47 -24.88 7.03
C PRO A 9 -38.14 -23.44 7.43
N ALA A 10 -37.28 -23.25 8.43
CA ALA A 10 -36.69 -21.95 8.73
C ALA A 10 -35.66 -21.62 7.64
N ILE A 11 -36.04 -20.74 6.71
CA ILE A 11 -35.13 -20.19 5.69
C ILE A 11 -34.28 -19.11 6.39
N GLY A 12 -33.03 -19.44 6.71
CA GLY A 12 -32.05 -18.46 7.18
C GLY A 12 -31.54 -17.61 6.02
N LEU A 13 -31.85 -16.32 6.03
CA LEU A 13 -31.32 -15.36 5.07
C LEU A 13 -29.83 -15.12 5.38
N LEU A 14 -28.93 -15.72 4.59
CA LEU A 14 -27.51 -15.35 4.57
C LEU A 14 -27.40 -14.00 3.86
N MET A 15 -27.33 -12.90 4.62
CA MET A 15 -26.96 -11.59 4.07
C MET A 15 -25.50 -11.67 3.62
N ALA A 16 -25.26 -11.67 2.32
CA ALA A 16 -23.91 -11.50 1.77
C ALA A 16 -23.41 -10.11 2.17
N GLN A 17 -22.37 -10.04 3.00
CA GLN A 17 -21.69 -8.78 3.27
C GLN A 17 -20.93 -8.41 2.00
N ALA A 18 -21.41 -7.38 1.30
CA ALA A 18 -20.63 -6.76 0.23
C ALA A 18 -19.37 -6.17 0.87
N ALA A 19 -18.20 -6.69 0.51
CA ALA A 19 -16.94 -6.03 0.82
C ALA A 19 -16.88 -4.77 -0.05
N TYR A 20 -17.10 -3.60 0.55
CA TYR A 20 -16.85 -2.34 -0.11
C TYR A 20 -15.34 -2.07 -0.08
N SER A 21 -14.78 -1.90 -1.26
CA SER A 21 -13.47 -1.29 -1.47
C SER A 21 -13.43 0.06 -0.75
N GLU A 22 -12.35 0.34 -0.02
CA GLU A 22 -12.21 1.63 0.64
C GLU A 22 -11.92 2.71 -0.41
N PRO A 23 -12.38 3.95 -0.23
CA PRO A 23 -12.02 5.03 -1.15
C PRO A 23 -10.51 5.19 -1.30
N ASN A 24 -10.06 5.38 -2.54
CA ASN A 24 -8.76 5.95 -2.83
C ASN A 24 -8.79 7.45 -2.48
N LEU A 25 -7.99 7.84 -1.48
CA LEU A 25 -7.91 9.21 -1.00
C LEU A 25 -6.94 10.05 -1.83
N ALA A 26 -5.87 9.43 -2.33
CA ALA A 26 -4.88 10.00 -3.23
C ALA A 26 -4.00 8.87 -3.79
N SER A 27 -3.40 9.12 -4.95
CA SER A 27 -2.31 8.32 -5.48
C SER A 27 -1.16 9.22 -5.91
N TYR A 28 0.05 8.68 -5.89
CA TYR A 28 1.23 9.38 -6.42
C TYR A 28 2.23 8.41 -7.02
N TYR A 29 2.91 8.87 -8.07
CA TYR A 29 4.06 8.17 -8.66
C TYR A 29 5.35 8.60 -7.96
N THR A 30 6.24 7.64 -7.72
CA THR A 30 7.58 7.92 -7.22
C THR A 30 8.62 6.98 -7.82
N PHE A 31 9.77 7.52 -8.21
CA PHE A 31 10.91 6.75 -8.63
C PHE A 31 11.71 6.30 -7.41
N ILE A 32 11.79 4.99 -7.23
CA ILE A 32 12.60 4.38 -6.16
C ILE A 32 14.04 4.25 -6.64
N GLY A 33 14.90 5.10 -6.10
CA GLY A 33 16.33 5.17 -6.37
C GLY A 33 17.18 4.34 -5.40
N ARG A 34 18.49 4.38 -5.59
CA ARG A 34 19.44 3.64 -4.74
C ARG A 34 19.39 4.12 -3.29
N GLU A 35 19.23 5.41 -3.10
CA GLU A 35 19.13 6.11 -1.81
C GLU A 35 17.95 5.67 -0.96
N ASP A 36 16.90 5.13 -1.56
CA ASP A 36 15.67 4.72 -0.87
C ASP A 36 15.79 3.32 -0.27
N PHE A 37 16.83 2.58 -0.66
CA PHE A 37 17.13 1.24 -0.17
C PHE A 37 18.00 1.22 1.09
N TYR A 38 18.39 2.37 1.63
CA TYR A 38 19.24 2.46 2.81
C TYR A 38 18.66 3.43 3.84
N ASN A 39 18.70 3.05 5.10
CA ASN A 39 18.35 3.98 6.17
C ASN A 39 19.42 5.08 6.34
N SER A 40 19.17 6.04 7.22
CA SER A 40 20.11 7.14 7.50
C SER A 40 21.48 6.72 8.05
N SER A 41 21.61 5.48 8.51
CA SER A 41 22.89 4.90 8.97
C SER A 41 23.60 4.10 7.87
N GLY A 42 23.04 4.05 6.65
CA GLY A 42 23.59 3.29 5.53
C GLY A 42 23.31 1.79 5.57
N ALA A 43 22.45 1.32 6.49
CA ALA A 43 22.07 -0.10 6.52
C ALA A 43 20.99 -0.38 5.47
N PRO A 44 21.09 -1.52 4.75
CA PRO A 44 20.11 -1.87 3.73
C PRO A 44 18.75 -2.12 4.37
N LEU A 45 17.71 -1.62 3.72
CA LEU A 45 16.33 -1.95 4.05
C LEU A 45 15.99 -3.29 3.40
N MET A 46 15.09 -4.05 4.00
CA MET A 46 14.68 -5.40 3.55
C MET A 46 13.15 -5.52 3.36
N ASP A 47 12.43 -4.40 3.50
CA ASP A 47 10.97 -4.32 3.50
C ASP A 47 10.50 -3.17 2.61
N VAL A 48 9.47 -3.43 1.80
CA VAL A 48 8.88 -2.44 0.87
C VAL A 48 8.39 -1.20 1.62
N GLY A 49 7.73 -1.39 2.76
CA GLY A 49 7.21 -0.29 3.55
C GLY A 49 8.32 0.58 4.12
N ALA A 50 9.44 -0.03 4.52
CA ALA A 50 10.63 0.71 4.92
C ALA A 50 11.25 1.52 3.77
N VAL A 51 11.28 0.96 2.55
CA VAL A 51 11.75 1.69 1.35
C VAL A 51 10.88 2.91 1.08
N VAL A 52 9.55 2.72 1.03
CA VAL A 52 8.62 3.83 0.80
C VAL A 52 8.72 4.88 1.91
N GLN A 53 8.97 4.46 3.15
CA GLN A 53 9.22 5.38 4.26
C GLN A 53 10.48 6.22 4.03
N GLN A 54 11.58 5.58 3.62
CA GLN A 54 12.85 6.24 3.34
C GLN A 54 12.72 7.19 2.15
N ASP A 55 12.07 6.75 1.09
CA ASP A 55 11.74 7.54 -0.09
C ASP A 55 10.91 8.79 0.27
N ARG A 56 9.86 8.66 1.09
CA ARG A 56 9.11 9.83 1.56
C ARG A 56 9.90 10.73 2.50
N ALA A 57 10.89 10.19 3.23
CA ALA A 57 11.82 11.03 3.99
C ALA A 57 12.78 11.78 3.03
N ASN A 58 13.28 11.12 2.01
CA ASN A 58 14.12 11.71 0.97
C ASN A 58 13.40 12.86 0.26
N PHE A 59 12.16 12.63 -0.18
CA PHE A 59 11.35 13.62 -0.88
C PHE A 59 10.97 14.85 -0.03
N HIS A 60 10.47 14.64 1.20
CA HIS A 60 9.88 15.70 2.04
C HIS A 60 10.84 16.31 3.05
N ARG A 61 11.79 15.55 3.58
CA ARG A 61 12.74 16.04 4.62
C ARG A 61 14.10 16.41 4.02
N PHE A 62 14.64 15.58 3.14
CA PHE A 62 16.01 15.76 2.63
C PHE A 62 16.07 16.49 1.28
N GLY A 63 14.93 16.64 0.60
CA GLY A 63 14.87 17.32 -0.70
C GLY A 63 15.52 16.53 -1.84
N ILE A 64 15.74 15.22 -1.65
CA ILE A 64 16.24 14.31 -2.68
C ILE A 64 15.02 13.84 -3.48
N ARG A 65 15.00 14.17 -4.76
CA ARG A 65 13.86 13.90 -5.67
C ARG A 65 14.39 13.52 -7.04
N HIS A 66 13.66 12.63 -7.69
CA HIS A 66 13.93 12.20 -9.05
C HIS A 66 12.98 12.86 -10.05
N GLN A 67 13.34 12.78 -11.33
CA GLN A 67 12.47 13.22 -12.40
C GLN A 67 11.21 12.33 -12.43
N GLY A 68 10.04 12.97 -12.33
CA GLY A 68 8.76 12.28 -12.33
C GLY A 68 8.20 11.96 -10.94
N ASP A 69 8.93 12.27 -9.86
CA ASP A 69 8.39 12.13 -8.51
C ASP A 69 7.24 13.13 -8.28
N GLU A 70 6.14 12.61 -7.78
CA GLU A 70 5.00 13.39 -7.39
C GLU A 70 4.99 13.64 -5.87
N ALA A 71 4.46 14.82 -5.50
CA ALA A 71 4.17 15.12 -4.12
C ALA A 71 2.90 14.39 -3.67
N ASP A 72 2.83 14.06 -2.39
CA ASP A 72 1.65 13.52 -1.75
C ASP A 72 1.13 14.46 -0.63
N PRO A 73 -0.18 14.44 -0.32
CA PRO A 73 -0.76 15.33 0.67
C PRO A 73 -0.65 14.83 2.12
N TYR A 74 -0.12 13.62 2.39
CA TYR A 74 -0.24 12.96 3.70
C TYR A 74 1.09 12.75 4.44
N PHE A 75 2.21 12.69 3.73
CA PHE A 75 3.51 12.29 4.23
C PHE A 75 4.52 13.44 4.38
N GLN A 76 4.05 14.69 4.33
CA GLN A 76 4.86 15.86 4.73
C GLN A 76 5.25 15.80 6.21
N ASN A 77 4.39 15.26 7.06
CA ASN A 77 4.60 15.12 8.49
C ASN A 77 5.43 13.85 8.83
N PRO A 78 6.46 13.94 9.70
CA PRO A 78 7.31 12.80 10.07
C PRO A 78 6.58 11.69 10.84
N GLU A 79 5.64 12.02 11.72
CA GLU A 79 4.82 11.03 12.44
C GLU A 79 3.92 10.22 11.49
N MET A 80 3.45 10.82 10.39
CA MET A 80 2.72 10.08 9.35
C MET A 80 3.63 9.17 8.54
N ARG A 81 4.84 9.62 8.17
CA ARG A 81 5.84 8.76 7.53
C ARG A 81 6.21 7.56 8.39
N ALA A 82 6.29 7.72 9.71
CA ALA A 82 6.55 6.63 10.65
C ALA A 82 5.51 5.49 10.58
N LYS A 83 4.31 5.77 10.07
CA LYS A 83 3.23 4.77 9.93
C LYS A 83 3.29 3.98 8.63
N ILE A 84 4.04 4.45 7.62
CA ILE A 84 4.09 3.83 6.29
C ILE A 84 4.32 2.31 6.34
N PRO A 85 5.32 1.78 7.09
CA PRO A 85 5.53 0.33 7.13
C PRO A 85 4.32 -0.46 7.64
N ALA A 86 3.56 0.09 8.59
CA ALA A 86 2.35 -0.53 9.10
C ALA A 86 1.18 -0.43 8.10
N LEU A 87 1.04 0.71 7.43
CA LEU A 87 -0.01 0.93 6.43
C LEU A 87 0.20 0.06 5.18
N VAL A 88 1.44 -0.10 4.71
CA VAL A 88 1.79 -1.04 3.62
C VAL A 88 1.45 -2.48 4.01
N ARG A 89 1.79 -2.87 5.25
CA ARG A 89 1.48 -4.22 5.76
C ARG A 89 -0.03 -4.48 5.90
N ALA A 90 -0.82 -3.44 6.17
CA ALA A 90 -2.27 -3.53 6.27
C ALA A 90 -2.96 -3.63 4.90
N GLY A 91 -2.32 -3.11 3.85
CA GLY A 91 -2.84 -3.18 2.48
C GLY A 91 -2.17 -4.29 1.72
N GLY A 92 -1.25 -3.92 0.83
CA GLY A 92 -0.55 -4.90 0.04
C GLY A 92 0.55 -4.29 -0.80
N VAL A 93 1.42 -5.17 -1.26
CA VAL A 93 2.44 -4.86 -2.26
C VAL A 93 2.28 -5.88 -3.36
N ASP A 94 2.36 -5.41 -4.60
CA ASP A 94 2.37 -6.25 -5.77
C ASP A 94 3.45 -7.35 -5.66
N ARG A 95 3.13 -8.52 -6.22
CA ARG A 95 3.97 -9.70 -6.10
C ARG A 95 5.33 -9.52 -6.77
N TYR A 96 5.39 -8.84 -7.91
CA TYR A 96 6.62 -8.58 -8.64
C TYR A 96 7.61 -7.78 -7.77
N LEU A 97 7.14 -6.71 -7.13
CA LEU A 97 7.96 -5.87 -6.26
C LEU A 97 8.51 -6.65 -5.05
N LYS A 98 7.69 -7.52 -4.44
CA LYS A 98 8.13 -8.39 -3.34
C LYS A 98 9.24 -9.35 -3.76
N ILE A 99 9.10 -9.96 -4.93
CA ILE A 99 10.10 -10.89 -5.48
C ILE A 99 11.40 -10.14 -5.76
N GLN A 100 11.30 -8.96 -6.37
CA GLN A 100 12.47 -8.15 -6.70
C GLN A 100 13.28 -7.76 -5.47
N LEU A 101 12.62 -7.29 -4.41
CA LEU A 101 13.29 -6.99 -3.13
C LEU A 101 13.86 -8.25 -2.45
N GLY A 102 13.22 -9.41 -2.61
CA GLY A 102 13.73 -10.67 -2.07
C GLY A 102 14.95 -11.25 -2.80
N GLN A 103 15.23 -10.84 -4.03
CA GLN A 103 16.29 -11.40 -4.88
C GLN A 103 17.62 -10.64 -4.84
N GLY A 104 17.68 -9.47 -4.20
CA GLY A 104 18.87 -8.63 -4.12
C GLY A 104 18.55 -7.19 -4.48
N TRP A 105 18.93 -6.28 -3.59
CA TRP A 105 18.52 -4.86 -3.58
C TRP A 105 19.32 -3.99 -4.55
N GLU A 106 20.43 -4.52 -5.06
CA GLU A 106 21.42 -3.78 -5.83
C GLU A 106 21.11 -3.86 -7.33
N GLY A 107 20.18 -3.03 -7.83
CA GLY A 107 20.17 -2.74 -9.26
C GLY A 107 18.86 -2.33 -9.92
N TYR A 108 17.72 -2.40 -9.23
CA TYR A 108 16.44 -2.06 -9.85
C TYR A 108 15.90 -0.76 -9.31
N SER A 109 16.09 0.31 -10.08
CA SER A 109 15.39 1.56 -9.90
C SER A 109 14.24 1.65 -10.88
N GLN A 110 13.06 1.98 -10.38
CA GLN A 110 11.85 2.04 -11.18
C GLN A 110 10.80 2.93 -10.51
N THR A 111 9.81 3.35 -11.28
CA THR A 111 8.67 4.09 -10.75
C THR A 111 7.65 3.13 -10.16
N TRP A 112 7.17 3.45 -8.96
CA TRP A 112 6.06 2.79 -8.27
C TRP A 112 4.86 3.72 -8.21
N LEU A 113 3.67 3.15 -8.28
CA LEU A 113 2.43 3.81 -7.88
C LEU A 113 2.15 3.49 -6.42
N ILE A 114 1.93 4.54 -5.64
CA ILE A 114 1.50 4.43 -4.25
C ILE A 114 0.05 4.92 -4.16
N GLN A 115 -0.83 4.06 -3.67
CA GLN A 115 -2.23 4.41 -3.45
C GLN A 115 -2.51 4.52 -1.95
N ILE A 116 -3.17 5.60 -1.57
CA ILE A 116 -3.48 5.94 -0.18
C ILE A 116 -4.96 5.66 0.04
N CYS A 117 -5.26 4.58 0.76
CA CYS A 117 -6.61 4.08 0.94
C CYS A 117 -7.15 4.44 2.33
N GLY A 118 -8.46 4.68 2.40
CA GLY A 118 -9.17 4.83 3.66
C GLY A 118 -10.38 5.75 3.55
N THR A 119 -10.64 6.50 4.61
CA THR A 119 -11.76 7.44 4.69
C THR A 119 -11.25 8.86 4.87
N PRO A 120 -12.02 9.90 4.51
CA PRO A 120 -11.59 11.28 4.71
C PRO A 120 -11.09 11.53 6.14
N GLY A 121 -9.83 11.97 6.27
CA GLY A 121 -9.19 12.20 7.57
C GLY A 121 -8.55 10.97 8.23
N ARG A 122 -8.67 9.77 7.64
CA ARG A 122 -8.08 8.54 8.16
C ARG A 122 -7.57 7.62 7.05
N ILE A 123 -6.25 7.56 6.93
CA ILE A 123 -5.56 6.52 6.15
C ILE A 123 -5.64 5.21 6.92
N THR A 124 -6.00 4.13 6.24
CA THR A 124 -6.13 2.79 6.81
C THR A 124 -5.03 1.87 6.28
N HIS A 125 -4.68 1.99 5.01
CA HIS A 125 -3.67 1.16 4.36
C HIS A 125 -3.09 1.81 3.11
N LEU A 126 -1.98 1.25 2.62
CA LEU A 126 -1.37 1.60 1.35
C LEU A 126 -1.33 0.40 0.41
N ARG A 127 -1.50 0.66 -0.89
CA ARG A 127 -1.21 -0.29 -1.98
C ARG A 127 -0.01 0.19 -2.76
N ILE A 128 0.89 -0.75 -3.07
CA ILE A 128 2.16 -0.49 -3.73
C ILE A 128 2.23 -1.35 -4.98
N ASP A 129 2.18 -0.70 -6.13
CA ASP A 129 2.16 -1.36 -7.44
C ASP A 129 3.29 -0.81 -8.33
N PRO A 130 3.79 -1.59 -9.30
CA PRO A 130 4.66 -1.04 -10.33
C PRO A 130 3.90 0.00 -11.19
N ALA A 131 4.60 1.03 -11.67
CA ALA A 131 4.02 2.05 -12.56
C ALA A 131 4.12 1.67 -14.05
N ASP A 132 3.84 0.41 -14.38
CA ASP A 132 3.83 -0.17 -15.74
C ASP A 132 2.42 -0.28 -16.34
N GLY A 133 1.38 -0.13 -15.51
CA GLY A 133 -0.01 -0.01 -15.93
C GLY A 133 -0.78 -1.33 -16.06
N ASP A 134 -0.20 -2.48 -15.68
CA ASP A 134 -0.84 -3.79 -15.77
C ASP A 134 -1.27 -4.39 -14.42
N GLY A 135 -0.95 -3.73 -13.30
CA GLY A 135 -1.08 -4.29 -11.95
C GLY A 135 -1.68 -3.40 -10.87
N TYR A 136 -2.39 -2.31 -11.19
CA TYR A 136 -2.94 -1.43 -10.14
C TYR A 136 -3.97 -2.15 -9.28
N SER A 137 -3.66 -2.31 -7.99
CA SER A 137 -4.56 -2.94 -7.04
C SER A 137 -5.51 -1.90 -6.45
N ASP A 138 -6.82 -2.13 -6.57
CA ASP A 138 -7.78 -1.21 -5.98
C ASP A 138 -7.65 -1.18 -4.44
N CYS A 139 -7.87 0.02 -3.86
CA CYS A 139 -8.38 0.13 -2.49
C CYS A 139 -9.74 -0.59 -2.42
#